data_AF-A0A0B5AYP9-F1
#
_entry.id   AF-A0A0B5AYP9-F1
#
_cell.length_a   1.000
_cell.length_b   1.000
_cell.length_c   1.000
_cell.angle_alpha   90.00
_cell.angle_beta   90.00
_cell.angle_gamma   90.00
#
_symmetry.space_group_name_H-M   'P 1'
#
loop_
_entity.id
_entity.type
_entity.pdbx_description
1 polymer ?
#
loop_
_entity_poly.entity_id
_entity_poly.type
_entity_poly.pdbx_seq_one_letter_code
_entity_poly.pdbx_strand_id
1 'polypeptide(L)'
;MINDKDIRLELKEIIQDEDTLIVEELAIPKRICLADVVMLDKTRSHAMHGFEIKSEIDTLKRLPMQVEYYSRVFQYCTLIVAEKHEEKALAMIPDWWGVVVVVNTGFDEFGEDSGDFVLLETRQPMKNPVERQPYALLQLLWRSELLNLIDRHQLDVDKKLKKRPLRERIAKQLTSEMLEEEVIAFLLEREDWKIPGVESAYFKKRREERTKRASKRKYRKRFPK
;
A
#
# COMPACT_ATOMS: atom_id res chain seq x y z
N MET A 1 -4.20 14.22 19.28
CA MET A 1 -4.63 12.88 18.81
C MET A 1 -4.12 12.67 17.39
N ILE A 2 -3.23 11.71 17.23
CA ILE A 2 -2.57 11.42 15.95
C ILE A 2 -3.53 10.60 15.08
N ASN A 3 -3.87 11.13 13.91
CA ASN A 3 -4.81 10.48 12.99
C ASN A 3 -4.09 9.75 11.85
N ASP A 4 -4.81 8.83 11.22
CA ASP A 4 -4.37 8.01 10.10
C ASP A 4 -3.78 8.82 8.92
N LYS A 5 -4.33 10.00 8.62
CA LYS A 5 -3.82 10.84 7.52
C LYS A 5 -2.42 11.39 7.83
N ASP A 6 -2.16 11.78 9.07
CA ASP A 6 -0.86 12.28 9.49
C ASP A 6 0.17 11.14 9.54
N ILE A 7 -0.23 9.96 10.04
CA ILE A 7 0.59 8.74 10.01
C ILE A 7 0.97 8.37 8.56
N ARG A 8 0.00 8.38 7.62
CA ARG A 8 0.28 8.12 6.19
C ARG A 8 1.26 9.14 5.62
N LEU A 9 1.17 10.41 6.02
CA LEU A 9 2.07 11.43 5.49
C LEU A 9 3.51 11.16 5.96
N GLU A 10 3.70 10.92 7.25
CA GLU A 10 5.01 10.64 7.84
C GLU A 10 5.62 9.35 7.28
N LEU A 11 4.83 8.26 7.23
CA LEU A 11 5.26 6.98 6.66
C LEU A 11 5.78 7.13 5.23
N LYS A 12 5.09 7.92 4.41
CA LYS A 12 5.51 8.15 3.02
C LYS A 12 6.83 8.92 2.94
N GLU A 13 7.08 9.90 3.79
CA GLU A 13 8.38 10.59 3.79
C GLU A 13 9.52 9.64 4.19
N ILE A 14 9.25 8.63 5.03
CA ILE A 14 10.25 7.61 5.42
C ILE A 14 10.54 6.62 4.29
N ILE A 15 9.51 6.09 3.63
CA ILE A 15 9.66 5.00 2.66
C ILE A 15 9.84 5.48 1.21
N GLN A 16 9.67 6.77 0.94
CA GLN A 16 9.79 7.31 -0.42
C GLN A 16 11.25 7.56 -0.79
N ASP A 17 11.66 6.95 -1.88
CA ASP A 17 12.94 7.17 -2.55
C ASP A 17 12.75 7.25 -4.09
N GLU A 18 13.85 7.28 -4.85
CA GLU A 18 13.81 7.34 -6.32
C GLU A 18 13.30 6.05 -6.97
N ASP A 19 13.56 4.91 -6.33
CA ASP A 19 13.27 3.57 -6.81
C ASP A 19 11.96 2.99 -6.28
N THR A 20 11.16 3.77 -5.57
CA THR A 20 9.88 3.33 -5.02
C THR A 20 8.70 4.03 -5.69
N LEU A 21 7.61 3.28 -5.85
CA LEU A 21 6.30 3.81 -6.20
C LEU A 21 5.35 3.56 -5.03
N ILE A 22 4.79 4.63 -4.49
CA ILE A 22 3.85 4.58 -3.38
C ILE A 22 2.42 4.73 -3.89
N VAL A 23 1.57 3.82 -3.46
CA VAL A 23 0.15 3.75 -3.79
C VAL A 23 -0.66 3.78 -2.50
N GLU A 24 -1.66 4.65 -2.43
CA GLU A 24 -2.59 4.71 -1.29
C GLU A 24 -3.90 3.98 -1.64
N GLU A 25 -4.54 3.38 -0.63
CA GLU A 25 -5.86 2.73 -0.74
C GLU A 25 -5.96 1.66 -1.85
N LEU A 26 -4.91 0.84 -2.01
CA LEU A 26 -4.90 -0.21 -3.02
C LEU A 26 -5.92 -1.29 -2.65
N ALA A 27 -6.95 -1.46 -3.49
CA ALA A 27 -7.92 -2.52 -3.29
C ALA A 27 -7.28 -3.90 -3.50
N ILE A 28 -7.20 -4.69 -2.41
CA ILE A 28 -6.72 -6.06 -2.44
C ILE A 28 -7.91 -7.03 -2.71
N PRO A 29 -7.69 -8.33 -2.94
CA PRO A 29 -8.71 -9.33 -3.27
C PRO A 29 -10.14 -9.08 -2.79
N LYS A 30 -11.09 -9.16 -3.74
CA LYS A 30 -12.54 -8.94 -3.55
C LYS A 30 -12.95 -7.52 -3.09
N ARG A 31 -12.05 -6.53 -3.05
CA ARG A 31 -12.32 -5.18 -2.48
C ARG A 31 -12.79 -5.23 -1.02
N ILE A 32 -12.53 -6.34 -0.33
CA ILE A 32 -12.93 -6.54 1.08
C ILE A 32 -11.98 -5.75 1.99
N CYS A 33 -10.76 -5.54 1.52
CA CYS A 33 -9.74 -4.76 2.19
C CYS A 33 -9.12 -3.78 1.20
N LEU A 34 -8.83 -2.58 1.68
CA LEU A 34 -8.01 -1.58 1.02
C LEU A 34 -6.71 -1.55 1.80
N ALA A 35 -5.58 -1.72 1.12
CA ALA A 35 -4.30 -1.53 1.75
C ALA A 35 -4.02 -0.03 1.88
N ASP A 36 -3.73 0.44 3.09
CA ASP A 36 -3.59 1.87 3.37
C ASP A 36 -2.49 2.51 2.55
N VAL A 37 -1.31 1.89 2.57
CA VAL A 37 -0.15 2.27 1.77
C VAL A 37 0.48 1.02 1.20
N VAL A 38 0.86 1.05 -0.06
CA VAL A 38 1.63 0.01 -0.73
C VAL A 38 2.85 0.66 -1.34
N MET A 39 4.02 0.12 -1.03
CA MET A 39 5.28 0.46 -1.68
C MET A 39 5.63 -0.63 -2.69
N LEU A 40 5.94 -0.21 -3.90
CA LEU A 40 6.43 -1.06 -4.98
C LEU A 40 7.88 -0.66 -5.24
N ASP A 41 8.80 -1.62 -5.09
CA ASP A 41 10.20 -1.46 -5.46
C ASP A 41 10.36 -1.59 -6.99
N LYS A 42 10.97 -0.59 -7.63
CA LYS A 42 11.26 -0.52 -9.08
C LYS A 42 12.58 -1.20 -9.45
N THR A 43 13.37 -1.63 -8.49
CA THR A 43 14.62 -2.34 -8.74
C THR A 43 14.36 -3.78 -9.19
N ARG A 44 15.43 -4.52 -9.53
CA ARG A 44 15.34 -5.92 -9.96
C ARG A 44 14.61 -6.85 -8.99
N SER A 45 14.52 -6.48 -7.71
CA SER A 45 13.87 -7.28 -6.69
C SER A 45 12.34 -7.28 -6.81
N HIS A 46 11.76 -6.24 -7.44
CA HIS A 46 10.32 -6.03 -7.65
C HIS A 46 9.50 -6.51 -6.45
N ALA A 47 9.75 -5.95 -5.26
CA ALA A 47 9.03 -6.33 -4.06
C ALA A 47 7.82 -5.41 -3.83
N MET A 48 6.68 -6.01 -3.45
CA MET A 48 5.51 -5.31 -2.92
C MET A 48 5.50 -5.39 -1.40
N HIS A 49 5.44 -4.23 -0.76
CA HIS A 49 5.29 -4.07 0.68
C HIS A 49 3.96 -3.41 1.00
N GLY A 50 3.09 -4.14 1.70
CA GLY A 50 1.81 -3.60 2.18
C GLY A 50 1.93 -3.05 3.60
N PHE A 51 1.43 -1.85 3.82
CA PHE A 51 1.31 -1.24 5.15
C PHE A 51 -0.16 -1.15 5.53
N GLU A 52 -0.48 -1.50 6.77
CA GLU A 52 -1.81 -1.35 7.37
C GLU A 52 -1.69 -0.42 8.57
N ILE A 53 -2.60 0.53 8.72
CA ILE A 53 -2.57 1.54 9.79
C ILE A 53 -3.71 1.30 10.78
N LYS A 54 -3.38 1.35 12.06
CA LYS A 54 -4.33 1.32 13.19
C LYS A 54 -4.04 2.51 14.11
N SER A 55 -4.69 3.63 13.82
CA SER A 55 -4.64 4.84 14.63
C SER A 55 -5.28 4.62 16.00
N GLU A 56 -5.20 5.62 16.87
CA GLU A 56 -5.77 5.50 18.21
C GLU A 56 -7.29 5.21 18.20
N ILE A 57 -8.04 5.78 17.27
CA ILE A 57 -9.50 5.60 17.21
C ILE A 57 -9.93 4.28 16.58
N ASP A 58 -8.99 3.55 15.96
CA ASP A 58 -9.30 2.31 15.27
C ASP A 58 -9.62 1.17 16.24
N THR A 59 -10.34 0.18 15.70
CA THR A 59 -10.51 -1.12 16.35
C THR A 59 -9.72 -2.18 15.59
N LEU A 60 -9.23 -3.20 16.32
CA LEU A 60 -8.51 -4.32 15.72
C LEU A 60 -9.43 -5.41 15.16
N LYS A 61 -10.76 -5.23 15.17
CA LYS A 61 -11.74 -6.26 14.78
C LYS A 61 -11.53 -6.81 13.37
N ARG A 62 -11.05 -5.96 12.45
CA ARG A 62 -10.80 -6.35 11.05
C ARG A 62 -9.40 -6.90 10.82
N LEU A 63 -8.48 -6.71 11.76
CA LEU A 63 -7.06 -7.00 11.56
C LEU A 63 -6.79 -8.47 11.18
N PRO A 64 -7.39 -9.49 11.82
CA PRO A 64 -7.13 -10.89 11.44
C PRO A 64 -7.48 -11.22 9.98
N MET A 65 -8.60 -10.68 9.49
CA MET A 65 -8.99 -10.82 8.08
C MET A 65 -8.04 -10.05 7.16
N GLN A 66 -7.62 -8.85 7.55
CA GLN A 66 -6.68 -8.05 6.77
C GLN A 66 -5.33 -8.76 6.65
N VAL A 67 -4.82 -9.33 7.75
CA VAL A 67 -3.63 -10.18 7.78
C VAL A 67 -3.73 -11.30 6.76
N GLU A 68 -4.85 -12.03 6.74
CA GLU A 68 -5.07 -13.13 5.80
C GLU A 68 -4.99 -12.65 4.34
N TYR A 69 -5.67 -11.55 3.99
CA TYR A 69 -5.68 -11.04 2.62
C TYR A 69 -4.34 -10.42 2.18
N TYR A 70 -3.67 -9.71 3.08
CA TYR A 70 -2.33 -9.17 2.84
C TYR A 70 -1.33 -10.31 2.57
N SER A 71 -1.39 -11.38 3.37
CA SER A 71 -0.49 -12.54 3.24
C SER A 71 -0.61 -13.26 1.89
N ARG A 72 -1.73 -13.11 1.18
CA ARG A 72 -1.95 -13.71 -0.15
C ARG A 72 -1.31 -12.89 -1.28
N VAL A 73 -0.89 -11.65 -1.01
CA VAL A 73 -0.54 -10.66 -2.03
C VAL A 73 0.87 -10.12 -1.83
N PHE A 74 1.22 -9.69 -0.63
CA PHE A 74 2.43 -8.93 -0.38
C PHE A 74 3.62 -9.83 0.00
N GLN A 75 4.81 -9.35 -0.34
CA GLN A 75 6.09 -10.00 -0.02
C GLN A 75 6.53 -9.58 1.37
N TYR A 76 6.23 -8.35 1.74
CA TYR A 76 6.45 -7.78 3.05
C TYR A 76 5.17 -7.10 3.52
N CYS A 77 4.91 -7.20 4.82
CA CYS A 77 3.79 -6.53 5.45
C CYS A 77 4.29 -5.83 6.71
N THR A 78 3.85 -4.60 6.93
CA THR A 78 4.11 -3.88 8.19
C THR A 78 2.81 -3.32 8.75
N LEU A 79 2.58 -3.55 10.03
CA LEU A 79 1.52 -2.90 10.77
C LEU A 79 2.07 -1.61 11.40
N ILE A 80 1.44 -0.47 11.10
CA ILE A 80 1.65 0.79 11.81
C ILE A 80 0.53 0.91 12.85
N VAL A 81 0.88 0.96 14.13
CA VAL A 81 -0.09 0.83 15.21
C VAL A 81 0.13 1.86 16.31
N ALA A 82 -0.95 2.47 16.79
CA ALA A 82 -0.88 3.32 17.98
C ALA A 82 -0.48 2.48 19.21
N GLU A 83 0.38 3.02 20.08
CA GLU A 83 0.97 2.35 21.24
C GLU A 83 -0.03 1.51 22.06
N LYS A 84 -1.21 2.07 22.38
CA LYS A 84 -2.25 1.37 23.16
C LYS A 84 -2.81 0.09 22.53
N HIS A 85 -2.59 -0.11 21.24
CA HIS A 85 -3.06 -1.27 20.48
C HIS A 85 -1.96 -2.30 20.24
N GLU A 86 -0.69 -1.97 20.50
CA GLU A 86 0.48 -2.79 20.12
C GLU A 86 0.38 -4.22 20.66
N GLU A 87 0.25 -4.40 21.98
CA GLU A 87 0.21 -5.72 22.62
C GLU A 87 -0.88 -6.62 22.02
N LYS A 88 -2.09 -6.07 21.84
CA LYS A 88 -3.22 -6.81 21.26
C LYS A 88 -3.00 -7.12 19.79
N ALA A 89 -2.39 -6.20 19.04
CA ALA A 89 -2.13 -6.39 17.63
C ALA A 89 -1.04 -7.44 17.38
N LEU A 90 0.01 -7.46 18.21
CA LEU A 90 1.08 -8.47 18.15
C LEU A 90 0.53 -9.89 18.29
N ALA A 91 -0.48 -10.10 19.15
CA ALA A 91 -1.15 -11.39 19.28
C ALA A 91 -2.02 -11.79 18.07
N MET A 92 -2.26 -10.89 17.12
CA MET A 92 -3.13 -11.10 15.94
C MET A 92 -2.37 -11.19 14.62
N ILE A 93 -1.09 -10.81 14.59
CA ILE A 93 -0.29 -10.77 13.37
C ILE A 93 0.83 -11.84 13.41
N PRO A 94 1.20 -12.44 12.28
CA PRO A 94 2.34 -13.36 12.20
C PRO A 94 3.67 -12.68 12.53
N ASP A 95 4.65 -13.46 12.98
CA ASP A 95 5.98 -12.94 13.34
C ASP A 95 6.76 -12.33 12.17
N TRP A 96 6.45 -12.73 10.92
CA TRP A 96 7.08 -12.16 9.74
C TRP A 96 6.61 -10.75 9.40
N TRP A 97 5.51 -10.28 10.00
CA TRP A 97 5.05 -8.90 9.81
C TRP A 97 5.95 -7.93 10.56
N GLY A 98 6.37 -6.86 9.89
CA GLY A 98 6.98 -5.72 10.56
C GLY A 98 5.97 -4.99 11.45
N VAL A 99 6.47 -4.28 12.45
CA VAL A 99 5.68 -3.47 13.38
C VAL A 99 6.36 -2.15 13.61
N VAL A 100 5.60 -1.09 13.43
CA VAL A 100 5.99 0.28 13.72
C VAL A 100 4.95 0.87 14.66
N VAL A 101 5.41 1.36 15.80
CA VAL A 101 4.57 1.96 16.82
C VAL A 101 4.56 3.47 16.62
N VAL A 102 3.36 4.04 16.62
CA VAL A 102 3.15 5.49 16.65
C VAL A 102 3.28 5.95 18.09
N VAL A 103 4.36 6.67 18.40
CA VAL A 103 4.67 7.17 19.74
C VAL A 103 4.48 8.68 19.76
N ASN A 104 3.61 9.16 20.65
CA ASN A 104 3.46 10.59 20.88
C ASN A 104 4.69 11.13 21.62
N THR A 105 5.33 12.16 21.06
CA THR A 105 6.54 12.78 21.62
C THR A 105 6.33 14.23 22.01
N GLY A 106 5.13 14.75 21.79
CA GLY A 106 4.82 16.16 21.81
C GLY A 106 3.86 16.52 22.93
N PHE A 107 4.40 17.09 24.00
CA PHE A 107 3.60 17.78 25.01
C PHE A 107 4.07 19.23 25.06
N ASP A 108 3.14 20.17 25.01
CA ASP A 108 3.47 21.57 25.21
C ASP A 108 3.77 21.88 26.69
N GLU A 109 4.11 23.14 26.98
CA GLU A 109 4.45 23.58 28.34
C GLU A 109 3.30 23.43 29.36
N PHE A 110 2.07 23.21 28.87
CA PHE A 110 0.87 22.98 29.69
C PHE A 110 0.50 21.49 29.78
N GLY A 111 1.29 20.61 29.16
CA GLY A 111 1.05 19.17 29.12
C GLY A 111 -0.04 18.76 28.12
N GLU A 112 -0.42 19.64 27.20
CA GLU A 112 -1.34 19.31 26.11
C GLU A 112 -0.59 18.65 24.95
N ASP A 113 -1.26 17.70 24.30
CA ASP A 113 -0.74 17.00 23.12
C ASP A 113 -0.49 17.99 21.98
N SER A 114 0.79 18.23 21.66
CA SER A 114 1.19 19.14 20.57
C SER A 114 0.96 18.53 19.19
N GLY A 115 0.64 17.23 19.13
CA GLY A 115 0.49 16.47 17.90
C GLY A 115 1.80 15.98 17.30
N ASP A 116 2.94 16.20 17.98
CA ASP A 116 4.23 15.67 17.53
C ASP A 116 4.34 14.18 17.85
N PHE A 117 4.79 13.39 16.90
CA PHE A 117 4.94 11.95 17.05
C PHE A 117 6.12 11.43 16.24
N VAL A 118 6.54 10.21 16.58
CA VAL A 118 7.53 9.46 15.81
C VAL A 118 6.98 8.08 15.46
N LEU A 119 7.50 7.54 14.36
CA LEU A 119 7.25 6.16 13.94
C LEU A 119 8.44 5.31 14.40
N LEU A 120 8.25 4.57 15.48
CA LEU A 120 9.29 3.71 16.08
C LEU A 120 9.13 2.28 15.56
N GLU A 121 10.08 1.80 14.77
CA GLU A 121 10.07 0.40 14.35
C GLU A 121 10.45 -0.52 15.52
N THR A 122 9.53 -1.38 15.94
CA THR A 122 9.73 -2.35 17.03
C THR A 122 9.95 -3.78 16.51
N ARG A 123 9.58 -4.05 15.24
CA ARG A 123 9.87 -5.31 14.57
C ARG A 123 10.12 -5.09 13.08
N GLN A 124 11.27 -5.55 12.60
CA GLN A 124 11.61 -5.55 11.17
C GLN A 124 10.74 -6.54 10.39
N PRO A 125 10.19 -6.18 9.21
CA PRO A 125 9.46 -7.12 8.36
C PRO A 125 10.40 -8.18 7.77
N MET A 126 9.91 -9.41 7.71
CA MET A 126 10.59 -10.52 7.03
C MET A 126 9.85 -10.86 5.74
N LYS A 127 10.54 -11.53 4.82
CA LYS A 127 9.90 -12.03 3.60
C LYS A 127 8.80 -13.00 3.99
N ASN A 128 7.61 -12.78 3.44
CA ASN A 128 6.43 -13.61 3.65
C ASN A 128 6.77 -15.09 3.36
N PRO A 129 6.68 -15.98 4.37
CA PRO A 129 6.98 -17.40 4.21
C PRO A 129 5.84 -18.18 3.54
N VAL A 130 4.67 -17.55 3.38
CA VAL A 130 3.50 -18.15 2.75
C VAL A 130 3.55 -17.91 1.25
N GLU A 131 3.23 -18.96 0.47
CA GLU A 131 3.08 -18.83 -0.97
C GLU A 131 1.96 -17.83 -1.30
N ARG A 132 2.30 -16.77 -2.04
CA ARG A 132 1.33 -15.79 -2.53
C ARG A 132 0.40 -16.46 -3.52
N GLN A 133 -0.87 -16.09 -3.50
CA GLN A 133 -1.88 -16.80 -4.29
C GLN A 133 -1.99 -16.21 -5.70
N PRO A 134 -1.73 -16.98 -6.77
CA PRO A 134 -1.86 -16.54 -8.17
C PRO A 134 -3.16 -15.79 -8.47
N TYR A 135 -4.29 -16.36 -8.06
CA TYR A 135 -5.59 -15.74 -8.28
C TYR A 135 -5.72 -14.40 -7.56
N ALA A 136 -5.16 -14.26 -6.35
CA ALA A 136 -5.20 -13.04 -5.53
C ALA A 136 -4.38 -11.91 -6.16
N LEU A 137 -3.17 -12.22 -6.65
CA LEU A 137 -2.30 -11.28 -7.36
C LEU A 137 -3.00 -10.70 -8.60
N LEU A 138 -3.62 -11.57 -9.41
CA LEU A 138 -4.42 -11.16 -10.56
C LEU A 138 -5.63 -10.29 -10.19
N GLN A 139 -6.03 -10.22 -8.91
CA GLN A 139 -7.09 -9.31 -8.49
C GLN A 139 -6.67 -7.85 -8.46
N LEU A 140 -5.37 -7.57 -8.35
CA LEU A 140 -4.80 -6.22 -8.42
C LEU A 140 -4.89 -5.65 -9.83
N LEU A 141 -4.92 -6.50 -10.86
CA LEU A 141 -4.97 -6.09 -12.26
C LEU A 141 -6.37 -5.65 -12.73
N TRP A 142 -6.38 -4.60 -13.54
CA TRP A 142 -7.52 -4.16 -14.32
C TRP A 142 -7.82 -5.14 -15.45
N ARG A 143 -9.00 -4.98 -16.06
CA ARG A 143 -9.39 -5.89 -17.15
C ARG A 143 -8.45 -5.76 -18.35
N SER A 144 -8.10 -4.53 -18.74
CA SER A 144 -7.18 -4.27 -19.86
C SER A 144 -5.82 -4.93 -19.65
N GLU A 145 -5.28 -4.86 -18.43
CA GLU A 145 -4.00 -5.48 -18.07
C GLU A 145 -4.09 -7.01 -18.09
N LEU A 146 -5.19 -7.60 -17.60
CA LEU A 146 -5.41 -9.05 -17.74
C LEU A 146 -5.47 -9.50 -19.20
N LEU A 147 -6.04 -8.69 -20.09
CA LEU A 147 -6.07 -8.98 -21.52
C LEU A 147 -4.67 -8.85 -22.14
N ASN A 148 -3.89 -7.85 -21.73
CA ASN A 148 -2.51 -7.66 -22.17
C ASN A 148 -1.62 -8.83 -21.71
N LEU A 149 -1.79 -9.29 -20.47
CA LEU A 149 -1.10 -10.47 -19.95
C LEU A 149 -1.38 -11.73 -20.78
N ILE A 150 -2.64 -11.95 -21.20
CA ILE A 150 -3.01 -13.04 -22.11
C ILE A 150 -2.27 -12.92 -23.44
N ASP A 151 -2.16 -11.71 -23.99
CA ASP A 151 -1.46 -11.46 -25.25
C ASP A 151 0.06 -11.67 -25.14
N ARG A 152 0.70 -11.12 -24.10
CA ARG A 152 2.15 -11.23 -23.87
C ARG A 152 2.61 -12.69 -23.78
N HIS A 153 1.84 -13.51 -23.07
CA HIS A 153 2.16 -14.91 -22.81
C HIS A 153 1.46 -15.90 -23.75
N GLN A 154 0.70 -15.41 -24.74
CA GLN A 154 -0.03 -16.23 -25.72
C GLN A 154 -0.92 -17.29 -25.05
N LEU A 155 -1.61 -16.92 -23.97
CA LEU A 155 -2.40 -17.85 -23.17
C LEU A 155 -3.66 -18.29 -23.92
N ASP A 156 -4.01 -19.57 -23.82
CA ASP A 156 -5.25 -20.12 -24.38
C ASP A 156 -6.43 -19.77 -23.44
N VAL A 157 -6.94 -18.54 -23.58
CA VAL A 157 -8.03 -18.00 -22.75
C VAL A 157 -8.98 -17.16 -23.60
N ASP A 158 -10.28 -17.50 -23.58
CA ASP A 158 -11.31 -16.65 -24.21
C ASP A 158 -11.41 -15.29 -23.51
N LYS A 159 -10.98 -14.24 -24.21
CA LYS A 159 -11.00 -12.84 -23.74
C LYS A 159 -12.41 -12.31 -23.48
N LYS A 160 -13.47 -12.94 -24.00
CA LYS A 160 -14.87 -12.55 -23.74
C LYS A 160 -15.32 -12.93 -22.33
N LEU A 161 -14.58 -13.81 -21.64
CA LEU A 161 -14.88 -14.21 -20.26
C LEU A 161 -14.92 -13.01 -19.30
N LYS A 162 -15.80 -13.10 -18.29
CA LYS A 162 -15.85 -12.15 -17.17
C LYS A 162 -14.56 -12.22 -16.34
N LYS A 163 -14.27 -11.19 -15.53
CA LYS A 163 -13.01 -11.09 -14.77
C LYS A 163 -12.66 -12.33 -13.94
N ARG A 164 -13.64 -12.92 -13.23
CA ARG A 164 -13.40 -14.10 -12.38
C ARG A 164 -12.89 -15.31 -13.18
N PRO A 165 -13.64 -15.85 -14.17
CA PRO A 165 -13.15 -16.97 -14.97
C PRO A 165 -11.89 -16.63 -15.77
N LEU A 166 -11.71 -15.37 -16.18
CA LEU A 166 -10.48 -14.92 -16.84
C LEU A 166 -9.25 -15.14 -15.93
N ARG A 167 -9.33 -14.69 -14.68
CA ARG A 167 -8.25 -14.85 -13.68
C ARG A 167 -8.02 -16.31 -13.32
N GLU A 168 -9.08 -17.11 -13.15
CA GLU A 168 -8.98 -18.54 -12.87
C GLU A 168 -8.27 -19.31 -14.00
N ARG A 169 -8.41 -18.88 -15.25
CA ARG A 169 -7.74 -19.50 -16.41
C ARG A 169 -6.28 -19.07 -16.52
N ILE A 170 -5.99 -17.77 -16.33
CA ILE A 170 -4.62 -17.24 -16.33
C ILE A 170 -3.80 -17.89 -15.21
N ALA A 171 -4.35 -17.95 -13.99
CA ALA A 171 -3.67 -18.52 -12.82
C ALA A 171 -3.30 -20.02 -12.95
N LYS A 172 -3.83 -20.73 -13.95
CA LYS A 172 -3.52 -22.14 -14.22
C LYS A 172 -2.42 -22.32 -15.26
N GLN A 173 -2.05 -21.26 -15.98
CA GLN A 173 -1.12 -21.32 -17.11
C GLN A 173 0.22 -20.63 -16.81
N LEU A 174 0.29 -19.80 -15.78
CA LEU A 174 1.50 -19.10 -15.36
C LEU A 174 1.91 -19.53 -13.94
N THR A 175 3.22 -19.58 -13.68
CA THR A 175 3.73 -19.86 -12.33
C THR A 175 3.49 -18.67 -11.41
N SER A 176 3.58 -18.91 -10.10
CA SER A 176 3.47 -17.86 -9.08
C SER A 176 4.51 -16.76 -9.33
N GLU A 177 5.76 -17.12 -9.61
CA GLU A 177 6.86 -16.18 -9.86
C GLU A 177 6.59 -15.28 -11.08
N MET A 178 6.19 -15.87 -12.21
CA MET A 178 5.88 -15.10 -13.43
C MET A 178 4.72 -14.13 -13.21
N LEU A 179 3.70 -14.56 -12.45
CA LEU A 179 2.54 -13.70 -12.15
C LEU A 179 2.92 -12.53 -11.25
N GLU A 180 3.83 -12.73 -10.32
CA GLU A 180 4.30 -11.68 -9.43
C GLU A 180 5.07 -10.61 -10.20
N GLU A 181 6.01 -11.02 -11.04
CA GLU A 181 6.79 -10.12 -11.90
C GLU A 181 5.87 -9.31 -12.83
N GLU A 182 4.96 -9.97 -13.53
CA GLU A 182 4.03 -9.30 -14.44
C GLU A 182 3.08 -8.35 -13.71
N VAL A 183 2.54 -8.78 -12.56
CA VAL A 183 1.64 -7.91 -11.78
C VAL A 183 2.35 -6.64 -11.38
N ILE A 184 3.59 -6.73 -10.89
CA ILE A 184 4.34 -5.57 -10.45
C ILE A 184 4.71 -4.68 -11.64
N ALA A 185 5.14 -5.27 -12.77
CA ALA A 185 5.39 -4.52 -14.00
C ALA A 185 4.15 -3.72 -14.43
N PHE A 186 2.97 -4.34 -14.48
CA PHE A 186 1.73 -3.63 -14.81
C PHE A 186 1.42 -2.51 -13.80
N LEU A 187 1.62 -2.75 -12.51
CA LEU A 187 1.40 -1.73 -11.48
C LEU A 187 2.36 -0.55 -11.67
N LEU A 188 3.65 -0.78 -11.91
CA LEU A 188 4.64 0.27 -12.14
C LEU A 188 4.36 1.09 -13.41
N GLU A 189 3.81 0.47 -14.45
CA GLU A 189 3.42 1.12 -15.71
C GLU A 189 2.12 1.94 -15.61
N ARG A 190 1.38 1.88 -14.49
CA ARG A 190 0.13 2.64 -14.33
C ARG A 190 0.38 4.13 -14.20
N GLU A 191 -0.08 4.87 -15.20
CA GLU A 191 -0.09 6.33 -15.17
C GLU A 191 -1.28 6.92 -14.39
N ASP A 192 -2.41 6.22 -14.32
CA ASP A 192 -3.63 6.70 -13.65
C ASP A 192 -4.08 5.77 -12.52
N TRP A 193 -3.46 5.88 -11.34
CA TRP A 193 -3.84 5.11 -10.14
C TRP A 193 -5.27 5.35 -9.63
N LYS A 194 -6.09 6.13 -10.33
CA LYS A 194 -7.52 6.28 -10.05
C LYS A 194 -8.23 4.92 -10.11
N ILE A 195 -8.88 4.57 -9.01
CA ILE A 195 -9.88 3.52 -8.98
C ILE A 195 -10.99 3.93 -9.98
N PRO A 196 -11.32 3.11 -10.99
CA PRO A 196 -12.45 3.40 -11.86
C PRO A 196 -13.73 3.54 -11.02
N GLY A 197 -14.32 4.74 -10.97
CA GLY A 197 -15.60 5.02 -10.29
C GLY A 197 -15.63 6.11 -9.21
N VAL A 198 -14.54 6.83 -8.93
CA VAL A 198 -14.55 7.96 -7.96
C VAL A 198 -14.03 9.24 -8.65
N GLU A 199 -14.92 10.17 -8.97
CA GLU A 199 -14.62 11.31 -9.85
C GLU A 199 -13.97 12.55 -9.18
N SER A 200 -12.80 12.90 -9.72
CA SER A 200 -12.45 14.20 -10.34
C SER A 200 -12.33 15.49 -9.50
N ALA A 201 -13.25 15.83 -8.58
CA ALA A 201 -13.26 17.19 -8.00
C ALA A 201 -12.16 17.45 -6.94
N TYR A 202 -11.87 16.45 -6.12
CA TYR A 202 -10.88 16.54 -5.03
C TYR A 202 -9.44 16.71 -5.56
N PHE A 203 -9.09 15.99 -6.64
CA PHE A 203 -7.73 15.96 -7.17
C PHE A 203 -7.39 17.16 -8.06
N LYS A 204 -8.38 17.79 -8.71
CA LYS A 204 -8.17 19.05 -9.44
C LYS A 204 -7.69 20.16 -8.49
N LYS A 205 -8.31 20.26 -7.31
CA LYS A 205 -7.91 21.18 -6.24
C LYS A 205 -6.51 20.86 -5.70
N ARG A 206 -6.18 19.58 -5.49
CA ARG A 206 -4.86 19.17 -4.95
C ARG A 206 -3.70 19.37 -5.94
N ARG A 207 -3.94 19.24 -7.25
CA ARG A 207 -2.95 19.54 -8.31
C ARG A 207 -2.61 21.02 -8.36
N GLU A 208 -3.62 21.89 -8.19
CA GLU A 208 -3.46 23.34 -8.08
C GLU A 208 -2.74 23.77 -6.78
N GLU A 209 -2.94 23.04 -5.67
CA GLU A 209 -2.26 23.29 -4.39
C GLU A 209 -0.78 22.85 -4.43
N ARG A 210 -0.45 21.74 -5.09
CA ARG A 210 0.94 21.25 -5.25
C ARG A 210 1.80 22.20 -6.08
N THR A 211 1.29 22.72 -7.20
CA THR A 211 2.00 23.74 -8.01
C THR A 211 2.23 25.02 -7.22
N LYS A 212 1.24 25.49 -6.43
CA LYS A 212 1.40 26.67 -5.57
C LYS A 212 2.48 26.46 -4.49
N ARG A 213 2.55 25.29 -3.86
CA ARG A 213 3.57 24.96 -2.84
C ARG A 213 4.98 24.85 -3.45
N ALA A 214 5.13 24.25 -4.63
CA ALA A 214 6.41 24.17 -5.33
C ALA A 214 6.96 25.55 -5.70
N SER A 215 6.09 26.45 -6.20
CA SER A 215 6.45 27.84 -6.50
C SER A 215 6.88 28.62 -5.25
N LYS A 216 6.19 28.42 -4.11
CA LYS A 216 6.50 29.08 -2.83
C LYS A 216 7.83 28.59 -2.23
N ARG A 217 8.16 27.31 -2.39
CA ARG A 217 9.43 26.70 -1.95
C ARG A 217 10.61 27.18 -2.80
N LYS A 218 10.40 27.38 -4.10
CA LYS A 218 11.40 27.95 -5.03
C LYS A 218 11.68 29.44 -4.73
N TYR A 219 10.66 30.20 -4.32
CA TYR A 219 10.81 31.60 -3.90
C TYR A 219 11.62 31.73 -2.59
N ARG A 220 11.32 30.94 -1.54
CA ARG A 220 12.08 30.96 -0.27
C ARG A 220 13.55 30.57 -0.39
N LYS A 221 13.90 29.68 -1.34
CA LYS A 221 15.30 29.31 -1.60
C LYS A 221 16.10 30.42 -2.30
N ARG A 222 15.42 31.34 -3.01
CA ARG A 222 16.07 32.41 -3.79
C ARG A 222 16.33 33.68 -2.99
N PHE A 223 15.58 33.88 -1.91
CA PHE A 223 15.70 35.02 -0.99
C PHE A 223 15.63 34.53 0.46
N PRO A 224 16.72 33.95 0.99
CA PRO A 224 16.81 33.66 2.42
C PRO A 224 16.79 34.98 3.21
N LYS A 225 16.04 35.01 4.31
CA LYS A 225 16.05 36.13 5.27
C LYS A 225 17.31 36.08 6.11
#